data_AF-A0A1H4BKH8-F1
#
_entry.id   AF-A0A1H4BKH8-F1
#
_cell.length_a   1.000
_cell.length_b   1.000
_cell.length_c   1.000
_cell.angle_alpha   90.00
_cell.angle_beta   90.00
_cell.angle_gamma   90.00
#
_symmetry.space_group_name_H-M   'P 1'
#
loop_
_entity.id
_entity.type
_entity.pdbx_description
1 polymer ?
#
loop_
_entity_poly.entity_id
_entity_poly.type
_entity_poly.pdbx_seq_one_letter_code
_entity_poly.pdbx_strand_id
1 'polypeptide(L)'
;MSKFECELVNDLLPGYVDKKTSIETNKFIEEHFKSCEECRKLYEAMIDEVSIENQPMPYQKKFRINSIGKMMLIVLGYLVVVIIGLVVFTYIMVNGVI
;
A
#
# COMPACT_ATOMS: atom_id res chain seq x y z
N MET A 1 -24.51 4.80 -26.53
CA MET A 1 -23.78 3.53 -26.38
C MET A 1 -24.62 2.38 -26.87
N SER A 2 -23.99 1.37 -27.47
CA SER A 2 -24.64 0.11 -27.79
C SER A 2 -24.64 -0.82 -26.57
N LYS A 3 -25.69 -1.66 -26.43
CA LYS A 3 -25.78 -2.65 -25.37
C LYS A 3 -24.59 -3.62 -25.34
N PHE A 4 -24.07 -3.94 -26.54
CA PHE A 4 -22.91 -4.82 -26.71
C PHE A 4 -21.63 -4.26 -26.09
N GLU A 5 -21.37 -2.96 -26.27
CA GLU A 5 -20.20 -2.32 -25.67
C GLU A 5 -20.25 -2.33 -24.13
N CYS A 6 -21.44 -2.17 -23.55
CA CYS A 6 -21.61 -2.24 -22.09
C CYS A 6 -21.34 -3.66 -21.56
N GLU A 7 -21.83 -4.69 -22.23
CA GLU A 7 -21.55 -6.09 -21.87
C GLU A 7 -20.05 -6.40 -21.96
N LEU A 8 -19.38 -5.95 -23.03
CA LEU A 8 -17.94 -6.10 -23.19
C LEU A 8 -17.14 -5.38 -22.08
N VAL A 9 -17.52 -4.14 -21.74
CA VAL A 9 -16.86 -3.40 -20.65
C VAL A 9 -17.07 -4.12 -19.33
N ASN A 10 -18.28 -4.61 -19.03
CA ASN A 10 -18.57 -5.32 -17.78
C ASN A 10 -17.74 -6.61 -17.64
N ASP A 11 -17.53 -7.36 -18.71
CA ASP A 11 -16.68 -8.58 -18.69
C ASP A 11 -15.21 -8.24 -18.43
N LEU A 12 -14.73 -7.11 -18.96
CA LEU A 12 -13.35 -6.65 -18.82
C LEU A 12 -13.12 -5.85 -17.53
N LEU A 13 -14.19 -5.37 -16.89
CA LEU A 13 -14.14 -4.47 -15.74
C LEU A 13 -13.39 -5.05 -14.54
N PRO A 14 -13.57 -6.34 -14.16
CA PRO A 14 -12.78 -6.94 -13.09
C PRO A 14 -11.28 -6.91 -13.38
N GLY A 15 -10.89 -7.20 -14.63
CA GLY A 15 -9.49 -7.15 -15.07
C GLY A 15 -8.92 -5.72 -15.09
N TYR A 16 -9.76 -4.73 -15.38
CA TYR A 16 -9.41 -3.31 -15.35
C TYR A 16 -9.16 -2.81 -13.91
N VAL A 17 -10.04 -3.18 -12.97
CA VAL A 17 -9.86 -2.90 -11.53
C VAL A 17 -8.57 -3.55 -11.01
N ASP A 18 -8.29 -4.78 -11.43
CA ASP A 18 -7.07 -5.53 -11.10
C ASP A 18 -5.80 -5.05 -11.84
N LYS A 19 -5.90 -4.07 -12.75
CA LYS A 19 -4.82 -3.58 -13.63
C LYS A 19 -4.14 -4.68 -14.45
N LYS A 20 -4.90 -5.67 -14.88
CA LYS A 20 -4.45 -6.80 -15.73
C LYS A 20 -4.82 -6.66 -17.20
N THR A 21 -5.49 -5.58 -17.56
CA THR A 21 -5.89 -5.24 -18.93
C THR A 21 -4.78 -4.53 -19.70
N SER A 22 -4.82 -4.65 -21.03
CA SER A 22 -3.88 -3.95 -21.90
C SER A 22 -4.14 -2.44 -21.92
N ILE A 23 -3.14 -1.67 -22.34
CA ILE A 23 -3.26 -0.20 -22.46
C ILE A 23 -4.37 0.19 -23.45
N GLU A 24 -4.53 -0.55 -24.53
CA GLU A 24 -5.59 -0.30 -25.53
C GLU A 24 -6.97 -0.56 -24.93
N THR A 25 -7.11 -1.64 -24.17
CA THR A 25 -8.35 -1.97 -23.45
C THR A 25 -8.71 -0.91 -22.41
N ASN A 26 -7.71 -0.36 -21.70
CA ASN A 26 -7.93 0.71 -20.72
C ASN A 26 -8.48 1.97 -21.36
N LYS A 27 -7.89 2.40 -22.49
CA LYS A 27 -8.37 3.57 -23.23
C LYS A 27 -9.82 3.41 -23.69
N PHE A 28 -10.16 2.22 -24.20
CA PHE A 28 -11.53 1.90 -24.59
C PHE A 28 -12.51 2.01 -23.40
N ILE A 29 -12.17 1.45 -22.25
CA ILE A 29 -13.00 1.52 -21.02
C ILE A 29 -13.13 2.97 -20.53
N GLU A 30 -12.04 3.75 -20.53
CA GLU A 30 -12.04 5.16 -20.10
C GLU A 30 -12.88 6.05 -21.04
N GLU A 31 -12.80 5.82 -22.34
CA GLU A 31 -13.67 6.47 -23.32
C GLU A 31 -15.13 6.08 -23.11
N HIS A 32 -15.39 4.80 -22.79
CA HIS A 32 -16.73 4.33 -22.48
C HIS A 32 -17.31 4.97 -21.21
N PHE A 33 -16.51 5.20 -20.16
CA PHE A 33 -16.98 5.89 -18.94
C PHE A 33 -17.38 7.36 -19.18
N LYS A 34 -16.89 8.00 -20.25
CA LYS A 34 -17.28 9.39 -20.58
C LYS A 34 -18.71 9.48 -21.11
N SER A 35 -19.21 8.45 -21.77
CA SER A 35 -20.54 8.45 -22.39
C SER A 35 -21.51 7.38 -21.87
N CYS A 36 -21.10 6.52 -20.94
CA CYS A 36 -21.95 5.55 -20.25
C CYS A 36 -21.85 5.69 -18.73
N GLU A 37 -22.89 6.27 -18.14
CA GLU A 37 -22.97 6.47 -16.68
C GLU A 37 -23.20 5.15 -15.93
N GLU A 38 -23.89 4.18 -16.53
CA GLU A 38 -24.18 2.89 -15.89
C GLU A 38 -22.90 2.07 -15.65
N CYS A 39 -22.04 1.94 -16.65
CA CYS A 39 -20.75 1.25 -16.51
C CYS A 39 -19.82 1.99 -15.54
N ARG A 40 -19.89 3.33 -15.49
CA ARG A 40 -19.13 4.12 -14.50
C ARG A 40 -19.61 3.85 -13.07
N LYS A 41 -20.93 3.79 -12.84
CA LYS A 41 -21.50 3.45 -11.53
C LYS A 41 -21.15 2.02 -11.09
N LEU A 42 -21.13 1.07 -12.03
CA LEU A 42 -20.68 -0.31 -11.78
C LEU A 42 -19.22 -0.36 -11.34
N TYR A 43 -18.35 0.42 -11.99
CA TYR A 43 -16.95 0.57 -11.60
C TYR A 43 -16.79 1.19 -10.21
N GLU A 44 -17.50 2.30 -9.95
CA GLU A 44 -17.52 2.97 -8.65
C GLU A 44 -18.00 2.00 -7.55
N ALA A 45 -19.06 1.23 -7.79
CA ALA A 45 -19.56 0.23 -6.84
C ALA A 45 -18.53 -0.88 -6.56
N MET A 46 -17.81 -1.37 -7.58
CA MET A 46 -16.75 -2.38 -7.38
C MET A 46 -15.58 -1.82 -6.56
N ILE A 47 -15.21 -0.56 -6.75
CA ILE A 47 -14.18 0.10 -5.93
C ILE A 47 -14.71 0.38 -4.52
N ASP A 48 -15.98 0.75 -4.40
CA ASP A 48 -16.60 1.08 -3.13
C ASP A 48 -16.79 -0.17 -2.26
N GLU A 49 -17.11 -1.34 -2.84
CA GLU A 49 -17.10 -2.61 -2.12
C GLU A 49 -15.69 -2.96 -1.62
N VAL A 50 -14.65 -2.70 -2.43
CA VAL A 50 -13.26 -2.77 -1.98
C VAL A 50 -12.98 -1.72 -0.90
N SER A 51 -13.66 -0.57 -0.90
CA SER A 51 -13.53 0.52 0.08
C SER A 51 -14.33 0.33 1.38
N ILE A 52 -15.36 -0.50 1.42
CA ILE A 52 -16.07 -0.79 2.67
C ILE A 52 -15.25 -1.76 3.54
N GLU A 53 -14.37 -2.57 2.92
CA GLU A 53 -13.26 -3.23 3.62
C GLU A 53 -12.05 -2.30 3.84
N ASN A 54 -12.00 -1.17 3.14
CA ASN A 54 -10.92 -0.16 3.21
C ASN A 54 -11.47 1.26 3.37
N GLN A 55 -12.00 1.59 4.55
CA GLN A 55 -12.18 2.98 4.99
C GLN A 55 -10.93 3.81 4.64
N PRO A 56 -11.00 5.13 4.40
CA PRO A 56 -9.87 5.92 3.93
C PRO A 56 -8.79 5.97 4.99
N MET A 57 -7.93 4.95 5.03
CA MET A 57 -6.68 5.07 5.72
C MET A 57 -5.87 6.09 4.93
N PRO A 58 -5.27 7.10 5.58
CA PRO A 58 -4.32 7.98 4.92
C PRO A 58 -3.34 7.06 4.20
N TYR A 59 -2.94 7.41 2.97
CA TYR A 59 -1.90 6.71 2.21
C TYR A 59 -0.68 6.52 3.13
N GLN A 60 -0.70 5.42 3.87
CA GLN A 60 0.35 4.93 4.69
C GLN A 60 1.07 4.06 3.71
N LYS A 61 2.13 4.62 3.13
CA LYS A 61 3.16 3.83 2.44
C LYS A 61 3.56 2.76 3.45
N LYS A 62 2.91 1.59 3.37
CA LYS A 62 3.15 0.45 4.25
C LYS A 62 4.52 -0.01 3.83
N PHE A 63 5.54 0.57 4.46
CA PHE A 63 6.92 0.15 4.31
C PHE A 63 6.87 -1.31 4.73
N ARG A 64 6.89 -2.20 3.74
CA ARG A 64 6.89 -3.62 3.96
C ARG A 64 8.30 -3.91 4.44
N ILE A 65 8.51 -3.70 5.74
CA ILE A 65 9.76 -4.00 6.41
C ILE A 65 9.82 -5.53 6.40
N ASN A 66 10.50 -6.09 5.40
CA ASN A 66 10.82 -7.51 5.35
C ASN A 66 11.54 -7.89 6.65
N SER A 67 11.51 -9.17 7.03
CA SER A 67 12.09 -9.66 8.30
C SER A 67 13.55 -9.21 8.55
N ILE A 68 14.28 -8.85 7.50
CA ILE A 68 15.62 -8.23 7.52
C ILE A 68 15.63 -6.85 8.24
N GLY A 69 14.66 -5.98 8.00
CA GLY A 69 14.64 -4.64 8.61
C GLY A 69 14.28 -4.67 10.10
N LYS A 70 13.49 -5.67 10.53
CA LYS A 70 13.24 -5.93 11.96
C LYS A 70 14.52 -6.38 12.67
N MET A 71 15.29 -7.25 12.02
CA MET A 71 16.58 -7.72 12.56
C MET A 71 17.60 -6.59 12.68
N MET A 72 17.68 -5.71 11.67
CA MET A 72 18.57 -4.55 11.68
C MET A 72 18.28 -3.57 12.83
N LEU A 73 17.01 -3.34 13.16
CA LEU A 73 16.61 -2.47 14.29
C LEU A 73 17.02 -3.05 15.65
N ILE A 74 16.89 -4.36 15.84
CA ILE A 74 17.29 -5.03 17.08
C ILE A 74 18.81 -4.95 17.28
N VAL A 75 19.57 -5.19 16.22
CA VAL A 75 21.04 -5.10 16.25
C VAL A 75 21.50 -3.66 16.57
N LEU A 76 20.87 -2.67 15.95
CA LEU A 76 21.20 -1.26 16.21
C LEU A 76 20.86 -0.86 17.66
N GLY A 77 19.69 -1.28 18.17
CA GLY A 77 19.30 -1.03 19.56
C GLY A 77 20.27 -1.66 20.56
N TYR A 78 20.69 -2.90 20.32
CA TYR A 78 21.68 -3.58 21.16
C TYR A 78 23.02 -2.84 21.20
N LEU A 79 23.52 -2.39 20.05
CA LEU A 79 24.78 -1.62 19.99
C LEU A 79 24.72 -0.34 20.83
N VAL A 80 23.60 0.39 20.79
CA VAL A 80 23.42 1.61 21.59
C VAL A 80 23.45 1.29 23.08
N VAL A 81 22.77 0.23 23.52
CA VAL A 81 22.77 -0.19 24.94
C VAL A 81 24.17 -0.55 25.41
N VAL A 82 24.95 -1.26 24.60
CA VAL A 82 26.34 -1.61 24.92
C VAL A 82 27.19 -0.34 25.08
N ILE A 83 27.07 0.62 24.16
CA ILE A 83 27.82 1.89 24.23
C ILE A 83 27.46 2.67 25.50
N ILE A 84 26.17 2.76 25.83
CA ILE A 84 25.72 3.43 27.06
C ILE A 84 26.30 2.72 28.30
N GLY A 85 26.25 1.39 28.33
CA GLY A 85 26.84 0.60 29.40
C GLY A 85 28.33 0.89 29.60
N LEU A 86 29.09 0.99 28.51
CA LEU A 86 30.51 1.35 28.56
C LEU A 86 30.74 2.77 29.09
N VAL A 87 29.94 3.75 28.67
CA VAL A 87 30.05 5.14 29.15
C VAL A 87 29.70 5.25 30.63
N VAL A 88 28.67 4.56 31.09
CA VAL A 88 28.30 4.52 32.51
C VAL A 88 29.41 3.84 33.31
N PHE A 89 29.96 2.73 32.81
CA PHE A 89 31.06 2.03 33.44
C PHE A 89 32.32 2.90 33.57
N THR A 90 32.72 3.60 32.50
CA THR A 90 33.87 4.51 32.55
C THR A 90 33.60 5.71 33.47
N TYR A 91 32.38 6.23 33.49
CA TYR A 91 31.98 7.30 34.40
C TYR A 91 32.06 6.87 35.87
N ILE A 92 31.57 5.69 36.21
CA ILE A 92 31.64 5.13 37.57
C ILE A 92 33.10 4.94 38.01
N MET A 93 33.95 4.43 37.10
CA MET A 93 35.38 4.27 37.35
C MET A 93 36.11 5.60 37.56
N VAL A 94 35.81 6.63 36.75
CA VAL A 94 36.45 7.95 36.84
C VAL A 94 36.02 8.70 38.10
N ASN A 95 34.76 8.59 38.50
CA ASN A 95 34.25 9.25 39.71
C ASN A 95 34.55 8.46 41.00
N GLY A 96 35.28 7.33 40.91
CA GLY A 96 35.79 6.61 42.07
C GLY A 96 34.70 6.05 42.99
N VAL A 97 33.55 5.64 42.42
CA VAL A 97 32.45 5.01 43.17
C VAL A 97 32.71 3.51 43.42
N ILE A 98 33.88 3.00 43.00
CA ILE A 98 34.41 1.65 43.30
C ILE A 98 35.72 1.82 44.06
#